data_AF-A0A382CGF6-F1
#
_entry.id   AF-A0A382CGF6-F1
#
_cell.length_a   1.000
_cell.length_b   1.000
_cell.length_c   1.000
_cell.angle_alpha   90.00
_cell.angle_beta   90.00
_cell.angle_gamma   90.00
#
_symmetry.space_group_name_H-M   'P 1'
#
loop_
_entity.id
_entity.type
_entity.pdbx_description
1 polymer ?
#
loop_
_entity_poly.entity_id
_entity_poly.type
_entity_poly.pdbx_seq_one_letter_code
_entity_poly.pdbx_strand_id
1 'polypeptide(L)' 'MSKKFNENLIKAIEASSEAAGICRQAMIDANDDSCRAMYSAILKDCEKHLDMLKGEVELHKKQKKWDA' A
#
# COMPACT_ATOMS: atom_id res chain seq x y z
N MET A 1 -16.34 -12.43 -5.79
CA MET A 1 -15.40 -12.56 -4.65
C MET A 1 -16.21 -12.28 -3.41
N SER A 2 -15.83 -12.64 -2.18
CA SER A 2 -16.67 -12.21 -1.06
C SER A 2 -16.52 -10.70 -0.84
N LYS A 3 -17.61 -10.02 -0.49
CA LYS A 3 -17.59 -8.61 -0.07
C LYS A 3 -16.50 -8.34 0.97
N LYS A 4 -16.34 -9.25 1.95
CA LYS A 4 -15.30 -9.20 2.99
C LYS A 4 -13.87 -9.20 2.43
N PHE A 5 -13.61 -9.93 1.35
CA PHE A 5 -12.29 -9.91 0.71
C PHE A 5 -12.02 -8.55 0.07
N ASN A 6 -13.00 -7.98 -0.64
CA ASN A 6 -12.87 -6.66 -1.27
C ASN A 6 -12.70 -5.56 -0.21
N GLU A 7 -13.40 -5.64 0.92
CA GLU A 7 -13.18 -4.77 2.07
C GLU A 7 -11.75 -4.86 2.61
N ASN A 8 -11.17 -6.06 2.65
CA ASN A 8 -9.78 -6.24 3.08
C ASN A 8 -8.78 -5.65 2.07
N LEU A 9 -9.07 -5.68 0.76
CA LEU A 9 -8.23 -4.99 -0.23
C LEU A 9 -8.19 -3.48 0.03
N ILE A 10 -9.33 -2.87 0.33
CA ILE A 10 -9.39 -1.43 0.65
C ILE A 10 -8.59 -1.13 1.93
N LYS A 11 -8.78 -1.91 2.99
CA LYS A 11 -8.01 -1.75 4.24
C LYS A 11 -6.51 -1.91 4.02
N ALA A 12 -6.10 -2.85 3.17
CA ALA A 12 -4.69 -3.04 2.83
C ALA A 12 -4.11 -1.84 2.06
N ILE A 13 -4.90 -1.22 1.16
CA ILE A 13 -4.51 0.01 0.45
C ILE A 13 -4.35 1.16 1.45
N GLU A 14 -5.31 1.35 2.35
CA GLU A 14 -5.26 2.40 3.38
C GLU A 14 -4.01 2.24 4.27
N ALA A 15 -3.79 1.04 4.82
CA ALA A 15 -2.65 0.76 5.67
C ALA A 15 -1.31 0.92 4.94
N SER A 16 -1.21 0.48 3.68
CA SER A 16 0.01 0.65 2.89
C SER A 16 0.28 2.13 2.56
N SER A 17 -0.78 2.91 2.32
CA SER A 17 -0.68 4.34 2.06
C SER A 17 -0.25 5.11 3.32
N GLU A 18 -0.79 4.75 4.48
CA GLU A 18 -0.40 5.31 5.77
C GLU A 18 1.07 5.00 6.07
N ALA A 19 1.48 3.73 5.93
CA ALA A 19 2.86 3.31 6.11
C ALA A 19 3.83 4.06 5.17
N ALA A 20 3.47 4.23 3.89
CA ALA A 20 4.26 5.02 2.94
C ALA A 20 4.40 6.49 3.40
N GLY A 21 3.32 7.11 3.90
CA GLY A 21 3.34 8.46 4.46
C GLY A 21 4.30 8.58 5.66
N ILE A 22 4.21 7.63 6.60
CA ILE A 22 5.10 7.56 7.77
C ILE A 22 6.56 7.41 7.34
N CYS A 23 6.86 6.49 6.41
CA CYS A 23 8.23 6.28 5.93
C CYS A 23 8.79 7.52 5.25
N ARG A 24 7.98 8.23 4.46
CA ARG A 24 8.40 9.48 3.83
C ARG A 24 8.77 10.55 4.85
N GLN A 25 7.98 10.70 5.91
CA GLN A 25 8.28 11.66 6.97
C GLN A 25 9.52 11.22 7.78
N ALA A 26 9.63 9.93 8.12
CA ALA A 26 10.77 9.40 8.85
C ALA A 26 12.10 9.55 8.08
N MET A 27 12.08 9.51 6.75
CA MET A 27 13.26 9.82 5.93
C MET A 27 13.70 11.29 6.03
N ILE A 28 12.75 12.22 6.18
CA ILE A 28 13.02 13.65 6.38
C ILE A 28 13.62 13.87 7.77
N ASP A 29 13.07 13.19 8.78
CA ASP A 29 13.47 13.35 10.18
C ASP A 29 14.77 12.59 10.53
N ALA A 30 15.14 11.57 9.74
CA ALA A 30 16.34 10.78 9.95
C ALA A 30 17.61 11.65 9.89
N ASN A 31 18.46 11.52 10.91
CA ASN A 31 19.72 12.24 11.01
C ASN A 31 20.93 11.46 10.47
N ASP A 32 20.75 10.19 10.08
CA ASP A 32 21.77 9.35 9.47
C ASP A 32 21.29 8.63 8.20
N ASP A 33 22.24 8.27 7.34
CA ASP A 33 21.96 7.68 6.03
C ASP A 33 21.50 6.23 6.10
N SER A 34 21.82 5.50 7.17
CA SER A 34 21.39 4.11 7.35
C SER A 34 19.91 4.01 7.69
N CYS A 35 19.41 4.91 8.55
CA CYS A 35 17.98 5.05 8.83
C CYS A 35 17.22 5.53 7.58
N ARG A 36 17.77 6.49 6.81
CA ARG A 36 17.17 6.89 5.53
C ARG A 36 17.06 5.72 4.55
N ALA A 37 18.10 4.92 4.41
CA ALA A 37 18.10 3.77 3.52
C ALA A 37 17.05 2.72 3.93
N MET A 38 16.90 2.47 5.23
CA MET A 38 15.87 1.56 5.75
C MET A 38 14.46 2.04 5.40
N TYR A 39 14.11 3.28 5.73
CA TYR A 39 12.77 3.81 5.41
C TYR A 39 12.55 3.96 3.90
N SER A 40 13.58 4.25 3.12
CA SER A 40 13.47 4.27 1.66
C SER A 40 13.15 2.90 1.08
N ALA A 41 13.72 1.82 1.63
CA ALA A 41 13.42 0.45 1.19
C ALA A 41 11.96 0.08 1.50
N ILE A 42 11.51 0.38 2.74
CA ILE A 42 10.12 0.13 3.15
C ILE A 42 9.15 0.95 2.27
N LEU A 43 9.44 2.22 2.01
CA LEU A 43 8.62 3.08 1.17
C LEU A 43 8.45 2.49 -0.24
N LYS A 44 9.54 2.03 -0.85
CA LYS A 44 9.51 1.41 -2.18
C LYS A 44 8.64 0.14 -2.21
N ASP A 45 8.69 -0.67 -1.17
CA ASP A 45 7.84 -1.85 -1.05
C ASP A 45 6.38 -1.48 -0.82
N CYS A 46 6.08 -0.44 -0.02
CA CYS A 46 4.72 0.08 0.13
C CYS A 46 4.14 0.57 -1.20
N GLU A 47 4.92 1.31 -2.00
CA GLU A 47 4.50 1.77 -3.33
C GLU A 47 4.18 0.59 -4.26
N LYS A 48 5.05 -0.43 -4.28
CA LYS A 48 4.81 -1.66 -5.03
C LYS A 48 3.55 -2.39 -4.58
N HIS A 49 3.33 -2.51 -3.27
CA HIS A 49 2.12 -3.14 -2.72
C HIS A 49 0.85 -2.37 -3.09
N LEU A 50 0.90 -1.03 -3.05
CA LEU A 50 -0.22 -0.18 -3.46
C LEU A 50 -0.61 -0.41 -4.92
N ASP A 51 0.36 -0.50 -5.82
CA ASP A 51 0.10 -0.76 -7.24
C ASP A 51 -0.52 -2.14 -7.46
N MET A 52 -0.01 -3.16 -6.77
CA MET A 52 -0.57 -4.52 -6.83
C MET A 52 -2.03 -4.55 -6.33
N LEU A 53 -2.29 -3.95 -5.18
CA LEU A 53 -3.63 -3.92 -4.57
C LEU A 53 -4.62 -3.14 -5.44
N LYS A 54 -4.23 -1.97 -5.96
CA LYS A 54 -5.07 -1.19 -6.89
C LYS A 54 -5.33 -1.96 -8.17
N GLY A 55 -4.33 -2.67 -8.70
CA GLY A 55 -4.48 -3.56 -9.85
C GLY A 55 -5.54 -4.65 -9.62
N GLU A 56 -5.52 -5.28 -8.44
CA GLU A 56 -6.50 -6.30 -8.07
C GLU A 56 -7.92 -5.74 -7.92
N VAL A 57 -8.05 -4.55 -7.32
CA VAL A 57 -9.34 -3.83 -7.23
C VAL A 57 -9.93 -3.60 -8.63
N GLU A 58 -9.12 -3.11 -9.57
CA GLU A 58 -9.57 -2.86 -10.94
C GLU A 58 -9.90 -4.16 -11.69
N LEU A 59 -9.16 -5.23 -11.44
CA LEU A 59 -9.47 -6.56 -11.99
C LEU A 59 -10.82 -7.07 -11.47
N HIS A 60 -11.06 -6.97 -10.16
CA HIS A 60 -12.32 -7.39 -9.54
C HIS A 60 -13.53 -6.61 -10.08
N LYS A 61 -13.39 -5.30 -10.28
CA LYS A 61 -14.43 -4.46 -10.92
C LYS A 61 -14.71 -4.90 -12.35
N LYS A 62 -13.67 -5.09 -13.17
CA LYS A 62 -13.80 -5.56 -14.57
C LYS A 62 -14.49 -6.93 -14.66
N GLN A 63 -14.20 -7.82 -13.71
CA GLN A 63 -14.79 -9.15 -13.65
C GLN A 63 -16.19 -9.18 -13.01
N LYS A 64 -16.77 -8.02 -12.64
CA LYS A 64 -18.04 -7.92 -11.89
C LYS A 64 -18.04 -8.74 -10.59
N LYS A 65 -16.87 -8.86 -9.95
CA LYS A 65 -16.64 -9.56 -8.67
C LYS A 65 -16.53 -8.61 -7.48
N TRP A 66 -16.64 -7.30 -7.72
CA TRP A 66 -16.49 -6.25 -6.70
C TRP A 66 -17.70 -6.17 -5.76
N ASP A 67 -18.90 -6.15 -6.34
CA ASP A 67 -20.17 -6.07 -5.60
C ASP A 67 -20.94 -7.40 -5.56
N ALA A 68 -20.35 -8.46 -6.12
CA ALA A 68 -20.89 -9.82 -6.09
C ALA A 68 -20.72 -10.46 -4.71
#